data_AF-A0A965NBS1-F1
#
_entry.id   AF-A0A965NBS1-F1
#
_cell.length_a   1.000
_cell.length_b   1.000
_cell.length_c   1.000
_cell.angle_alpha   90.00
_cell.angle_beta   90.00
_cell.angle_gamma   90.00
#
_symmetry.space_group_name_H-M   'P 1'
#
loop_
_entity.id
_entity.type
_entity.pdbx_description
1 polymer ?
#
loop_
_entity_poly.entity_id
_entity_poly.type
_entity_poly.pdbx_seq_one_letter_code
_entity_poly.pdbx_strand_id
1 'polypeptide(L)'
;QSYIITVAASNVVGRGKPAQTRLLKPQPALKLSNTKFGGTAGTAVKLTATGGTGSGVLSFSVTGANCTLLGTSLNATGLAQCVVTATKAASGSYGPAVSAPVTFTFALATQAALKVSNSVKKGTVGTPLALTASGGSGSGLLSFSVTGSGCAINVQRLTATKAGNCSVKATKASSGIYAVAVSPAVVLIRRTWTR
;
A
#
# COMPACT_ATOMS: atom_id res chain seq x y z
N GLN A 1 -6.97 -11.51 -33.05
CA GLN A 1 -6.34 -10.21 -33.38
C GLN A 1 -5.11 -10.48 -34.23
N SER A 2 -5.06 -9.93 -35.44
CA SER A 2 -4.01 -10.17 -36.43
C SER A 2 -2.95 -9.06 -36.32
N TYR A 3 -1.67 -9.40 -36.20
CA TYR A 3 -0.58 -8.43 -36.11
C TYR A 3 0.19 -8.38 -37.43
N ILE A 4 0.33 -7.20 -38.01
CA ILE A 4 0.95 -6.98 -39.31
C ILE A 4 2.24 -6.17 -39.12
N ILE A 5 3.37 -6.68 -39.63
CA ILE A 5 4.60 -5.90 -39.74
C ILE A 5 4.86 -5.60 -41.21
N THR A 6 5.03 -4.32 -41.53
CA THR A 6 5.46 -3.83 -42.85
C THR A 6 6.96 -3.67 -42.84
N VAL A 7 7.68 -4.47 -43.63
CA VAL A 7 9.12 -4.28 -43.84
C VAL A 7 9.29 -3.28 -44.98
N ALA A 8 9.97 -2.16 -44.72
CA ALA A 8 10.24 -1.14 -45.74
C ALA A 8 11.07 -1.76 -46.88
N ALA A 9 10.76 -1.35 -48.12
CA ALA A 9 11.47 -1.83 -49.30
C ALA A 9 12.96 -1.43 -49.25
N SER A 10 13.88 -2.38 -49.44
CA SER A 10 15.27 -2.05 -49.76
C SER A 10 15.37 -1.58 -51.20
N ASN A 11 15.74 -0.33 -51.42
CA ASN A 11 16.05 0.22 -52.73
C ASN A 11 17.47 -0.21 -53.15
N VAL A 12 17.57 -1.39 -53.76
CA VAL A 12 18.78 -1.78 -54.51
C VAL A 12 18.55 -1.37 -55.97
N VAL A 13 19.49 -0.62 -56.54
CA VAL A 13 19.41 -0.05 -57.90
C VAL A 13 19.01 -1.14 -58.90
N GLY A 14 17.82 -1.01 -59.50
CA GLY A 14 17.37 -1.81 -60.64
C GLY A 14 16.19 -2.75 -60.42
N ARG A 15 15.79 -3.11 -59.18
CA ARG A 15 14.55 -3.87 -58.92
C ARG A 15 13.99 -3.52 -57.54
N GLY A 16 13.04 -2.58 -57.47
CA GLY A 16 12.31 -2.31 -56.24
C GLY A 16 11.48 -3.53 -55.83
N LYS A 17 11.86 -4.23 -54.76
CA LYS A 17 10.99 -5.26 -54.16
C LYS A 17 9.82 -4.55 -53.47
N PRO A 18 8.55 -4.93 -53.72
CA PRO A 18 7.43 -4.33 -53.04
C PRO A 18 7.57 -4.52 -51.52
N ALA A 19 7.13 -3.53 -50.74
CA ALA A 19 7.09 -3.64 -49.29
C ALA A 19 6.31 -4.91 -48.90
N GLN A 20 6.99 -5.86 -48.26
CA GLN A 20 6.37 -7.11 -47.87
C GLN A 20 5.68 -6.95 -46.53
N THR A 21 4.39 -7.26 -46.53
CA THR A 21 3.55 -7.26 -45.34
C THR A 21 3.50 -8.69 -44.80
N ARG A 22 4.06 -8.91 -43.61
CA ARG A 22 4.06 -10.24 -42.98
C ARG A 22 3.04 -10.29 -41.85
N LEU A 23 2.01 -11.12 -42.05
CA LEU A 23 1.05 -11.45 -41.01
C LEU A 23 1.70 -12.37 -39.98
N LEU A 24 1.72 -11.94 -38.72
CA LEU A 24 2.20 -12.76 -37.62
C LEU A 24 1.07 -13.64 -37.07
N LYS A 25 1.44 -14.86 -36.68
CA LYS A 25 0.52 -15.79 -36.02
C LYS A 25 0.19 -15.30 -34.60
N PRO A 26 -1.05 -15.45 -34.13
CA PRO A 26 -1.36 -15.21 -32.72
C PRO A 26 -0.63 -16.23 -31.83
N GLN A 27 -0.25 -15.80 -30.63
CA GLN A 27 0.28 -16.68 -29.58
C GLN A 27 -0.87 -17.24 -28.72
N PRO A 28 -0.67 -18.35 -27.97
CA PRO A 28 -1.60 -18.78 -26.92
C PRO A 28 -1.85 -17.67 -25.91
N ALA A 29 -3.05 -17.68 -25.32
CA ALA A 29 -3.49 -16.65 -24.39
C ALA A 29 -2.49 -16.45 -23.24
N LEU A 30 -1.95 -15.25 -23.11
CA LEU A 30 -1.11 -14.84 -21.99
C LEU A 30 -2.00 -14.49 -20.79
N LYS A 31 -1.67 -15.02 -19.61
CA LYS A 31 -2.41 -14.79 -18.37
C LYS A 31 -1.45 -14.60 -17.22
N LEU A 32 -1.78 -13.69 -16.30
CA LEU A 32 -1.11 -13.64 -15.00
C LEU A 32 -1.43 -14.93 -14.23
N SER A 33 -0.40 -15.57 -13.67
CA SER A 33 -0.49 -16.88 -13.02
C SER A 33 -0.31 -16.83 -11.50
N ASN A 34 -0.28 -15.61 -10.93
CA ASN A 34 -0.21 -15.41 -9.50
C ASN A 34 -1.36 -16.14 -8.78
N THR A 35 -1.05 -16.78 -7.65
CA THR A 35 -2.05 -17.38 -6.76
C THR A 35 -2.57 -16.40 -5.70
N LYS A 36 -1.87 -15.27 -5.54
CA LYS A 36 -2.24 -14.18 -4.62
C LYS A 36 -2.17 -12.83 -5.35
N PHE A 37 -3.28 -12.10 -5.32
CA PHE A 37 -3.45 -10.82 -6.01
C PHE A 37 -3.43 -9.65 -5.03
N GLY A 38 -2.37 -9.57 -4.22
CA GLY A 38 -2.27 -8.52 -3.21
C GLY A 38 -1.49 -8.92 -1.96
N GLY A 39 -1.51 -8.04 -0.98
CA GLY A 39 -0.82 -8.25 0.29
C GLY A 39 -0.80 -7.03 1.17
N THR A 40 0.17 -6.99 2.07
CA THR A 40 0.44 -5.82 2.89
C THR A 40 1.39 -4.89 2.14
N ALA A 41 1.11 -3.58 2.16
CA ALA A 41 2.00 -2.57 1.60
C ALA A 41 3.40 -2.69 2.22
N GLY A 42 4.44 -2.49 1.41
CA GLY A 42 5.84 -2.73 1.78
C GLY A 42 6.33 -4.15 1.53
N THR A 43 5.44 -5.12 1.33
CA THR A 43 5.80 -6.51 1.00
C THR A 43 5.62 -6.76 -0.49
N ALA A 44 6.74 -7.03 -1.19
CA ALA A 44 6.71 -7.27 -2.62
C ALA A 44 6.00 -8.58 -3.01
N VAL A 45 5.27 -8.53 -4.12
CA VAL A 45 4.63 -9.65 -4.79
C VAL A 45 5.36 -9.89 -6.11
N LYS A 46 5.94 -11.08 -6.27
CA LYS A 46 6.56 -11.49 -7.53
C LYS A 46 5.47 -11.79 -8.56
N LEU A 47 5.45 -11.04 -9.66
CA LEU A 47 4.55 -11.25 -10.77
C LEU A 47 4.98 -12.44 -11.61
N THR A 48 4.01 -13.27 -11.99
CA THR A 48 4.21 -14.41 -12.86
C THR A 48 3.14 -14.43 -13.94
N ALA A 49 3.49 -14.89 -15.13
CA ALA A 49 2.55 -15.09 -16.22
C ALA A 49 2.83 -16.41 -16.94
N THR A 50 1.79 -17.00 -17.51
CA THR A 50 1.83 -18.22 -18.31
C THR A 50 1.12 -18.01 -19.64
N GLY A 51 1.42 -18.86 -20.61
CA GLY A 51 0.96 -18.71 -21.97
C GLY A 51 1.91 -17.90 -22.84
N GLY A 52 1.47 -17.58 -24.05
CA GLY A 52 2.35 -17.10 -25.11
C GLY A 52 3.27 -18.20 -25.66
N THR A 53 3.66 -18.08 -26.93
CA THR A 53 4.63 -18.98 -27.59
C THR A 53 5.75 -18.16 -28.19
N GLY A 54 7.00 -18.58 -27.97
CA GLY A 54 8.20 -17.91 -28.46
C GLY A 54 9.14 -17.44 -27.36
N SER A 55 10.35 -17.04 -27.76
CA SER A 55 11.42 -16.54 -26.89
C SER A 55 11.33 -15.05 -26.60
N GLY A 56 10.28 -14.38 -27.09
CA GLY A 56 10.02 -12.96 -26.83
C GLY A 56 9.97 -12.64 -25.34
N VAL A 57 10.55 -11.49 -24.99
CA VAL A 57 10.69 -11.01 -23.60
C VAL A 57 9.31 -10.89 -22.95
N LEU A 58 9.20 -11.39 -21.71
CA LEU A 58 8.06 -11.17 -20.85
C LEU A 58 8.29 -9.91 -20.00
N SER A 59 7.34 -8.98 -20.06
CA SER A 59 7.37 -7.73 -19.33
C SER A 59 6.04 -7.47 -18.63
N PHE A 60 6.06 -6.64 -17.59
CA PHE A 60 4.88 -6.26 -16.84
C PHE A 60 4.77 -4.74 -16.83
N SER A 61 3.53 -4.27 -16.84
CA SER A 61 3.18 -2.86 -16.62
C SER A 61 2.22 -2.78 -15.46
N VAL A 62 2.31 -1.69 -14.69
CA VAL A 62 1.43 -1.43 -13.56
C VAL A 62 0.88 0.00 -13.66
N THR A 63 -0.39 0.15 -13.29
CA THR A 63 -1.03 1.46 -13.09
C THR A 63 -1.72 1.47 -11.73
N GLY A 64 -1.83 2.64 -11.11
CA GLY A 64 -2.42 2.81 -9.78
C GLY A 64 -1.56 3.68 -8.88
N ALA A 65 -2.21 4.41 -7.97
CA ALA A 65 -1.51 5.22 -6.98
C ALA A 65 -0.76 4.32 -5.98
N ASN A 66 0.40 4.79 -5.52
CA ASN A 66 1.27 4.08 -4.56
C ASN A 66 1.81 2.73 -5.04
N CYS A 67 1.65 2.39 -6.32
CA CYS A 67 2.18 1.17 -6.91
C CYS A 67 3.59 1.40 -7.47
N THR A 68 4.49 0.46 -7.19
CA THR A 68 5.85 0.46 -7.73
C THR A 68 6.13 -0.91 -8.33
N LEU A 69 6.76 -0.94 -9.51
CA LEU A 69 7.15 -2.17 -10.19
C LEU A 69 8.63 -2.08 -10.54
N LEU A 70 9.43 -3.02 -10.03
CA LEU A 70 10.84 -3.17 -10.36
C LEU A 70 11.08 -4.56 -10.95
N GLY A 71 11.31 -4.63 -12.26
CA GLY A 71 11.38 -5.91 -12.99
C GLY A 71 10.05 -6.65 -12.90
N THR A 72 10.00 -7.73 -12.12
CA THR A 72 8.78 -8.51 -11.84
C THR A 72 8.28 -8.35 -10.41
N SER A 73 8.92 -7.49 -9.62
CA SER A 73 8.59 -7.27 -8.22
C SER A 73 7.60 -6.12 -8.10
N LEU A 74 6.32 -6.44 -7.87
CA LEU A 74 5.27 -5.46 -7.60
C LEU A 74 5.23 -5.14 -6.11
N ASN A 75 5.27 -3.88 -5.74
CA ASN A 75 5.13 -3.44 -4.35
C ASN A 75 4.19 -2.23 -4.25
N ALA A 76 3.70 -1.95 -3.05
CA ALA A 76 2.92 -0.77 -2.75
C ALA A 76 3.56 0.03 -1.60
N THR A 77 3.57 1.36 -1.73
CA THR A 77 4.12 2.29 -0.72
C THR A 77 3.07 2.77 0.29
N GLY A 78 1.82 2.32 0.13
CA GLY A 78 0.69 2.63 0.99
C GLY A 78 -0.53 1.80 0.57
N LEU A 79 -1.73 2.24 0.97
CA LEU A 79 -2.98 1.65 0.49
C LEU A 79 -3.03 1.79 -1.04
N ALA A 80 -3.21 0.67 -1.75
CA ALA A 80 -3.12 0.68 -3.21
C ALA A 80 -4.00 -0.36 -3.88
N GLN A 81 -4.48 -0.01 -5.08
CA GLN A 81 -5.05 -0.92 -6.06
C GLN A 81 -4.20 -0.81 -7.33
N CYS A 82 -3.40 -1.84 -7.60
CA CYS A 82 -2.44 -1.87 -8.69
C CYS A 82 -3.00 -2.73 -9.83
N VAL A 83 -3.30 -2.14 -10.97
CA VAL A 83 -3.75 -2.87 -12.16
C VAL A 83 -2.53 -3.27 -12.98
N VAL A 84 -2.33 -4.58 -13.12
CA VAL A 84 -1.16 -5.17 -13.78
C VAL A 84 -1.57 -5.81 -15.10
N THR A 85 -0.75 -5.58 -16.12
CA THR A 85 -0.85 -6.25 -17.42
C THR A 85 0.48 -6.87 -17.79
N ALA A 86 0.48 -8.14 -18.21
CA ALA A 86 1.65 -8.83 -18.73
C ALA A 86 1.69 -8.70 -20.26
N THR A 87 2.88 -8.47 -20.82
CA THR A 87 3.12 -8.44 -22.26
C THR A 87 4.28 -9.36 -22.62
N LYS A 88 4.02 -10.28 -23.56
CA LYS A 88 5.06 -11.06 -24.22
C LYS A 88 5.32 -10.45 -25.59
N ALA A 89 6.55 -10.03 -25.83
CA ALA A 89 6.93 -9.41 -27.10
C ALA A 89 6.76 -10.37 -28.27
N ALA A 90 6.63 -9.80 -29.48
CA ALA A 90 6.66 -10.56 -30.72
C ALA A 90 7.98 -11.34 -30.83
N SER A 91 7.92 -12.53 -31.43
CA SER A 91 9.08 -13.42 -31.57
C SER A 91 8.94 -14.28 -32.82
N GLY A 92 9.92 -14.18 -33.73
CA GLY A 92 9.94 -14.95 -34.97
C GLY A 92 8.70 -14.72 -35.82
N SER A 93 7.83 -15.73 -35.92
CA SER A 93 6.58 -15.70 -36.68
C SER A 93 5.35 -15.33 -35.86
N TYR A 94 5.51 -15.09 -34.56
CA TYR A 94 4.41 -14.82 -33.63
C TYR A 94 4.36 -13.34 -33.24
N GLY A 95 3.15 -12.79 -33.24
CA GLY A 95 2.87 -11.42 -32.78
C GLY A 95 2.98 -11.29 -31.26
N PRO A 96 2.92 -10.07 -30.70
CA PRO A 96 2.90 -9.89 -29.26
C PRO A 96 1.61 -10.45 -28.64
N ALA A 97 1.67 -10.84 -27.38
CA ALA A 97 0.51 -11.22 -26.59
C ALA A 97 0.42 -10.37 -25.33
N VAL A 98 -0.78 -9.93 -25.00
CA VAL A 98 -1.08 -9.09 -23.84
C VAL A 98 -2.14 -9.80 -23.01
N SER A 99 -1.95 -9.87 -21.70
CA SER A 99 -2.94 -10.46 -20.80
C SER A 99 -4.14 -9.53 -20.60
N ALA A 100 -5.25 -10.09 -20.11
CA ALA A 100 -6.24 -9.24 -19.46
C ALA A 100 -5.61 -8.52 -18.24
N PRO A 101 -6.05 -7.30 -17.91
CA PRO A 101 -5.59 -6.60 -16.71
C PRO A 101 -6.07 -7.34 -15.45
N VAL A 102 -5.23 -7.38 -14.42
CA VAL A 102 -5.58 -7.95 -13.11
C VAL A 102 -5.25 -6.97 -12.00
N THR A 103 -6.20 -6.79 -11.09
CA THR A 103 -6.04 -5.89 -9.94
C THR A 103 -5.40 -6.61 -8.77
N PHE A 104 -4.29 -6.05 -8.29
CA PHE A 104 -3.63 -6.42 -7.04
C PHE A 104 -4.00 -5.41 -5.95
N THR A 105 -4.44 -5.91 -4.79
CA THR A 105 -4.89 -5.06 -3.68
C THR A 105 -3.90 -5.08 -2.52
N PHE A 106 -3.46 -3.90 -2.07
CA PHE A 106 -2.53 -3.77 -0.96
C PHE A 106 -3.18 -3.03 0.20
N ALA A 107 -3.21 -3.68 1.35
CA ALA A 107 -3.68 -3.12 2.61
C ALA A 107 -2.52 -2.54 3.42
N LEU A 108 -2.82 -1.58 4.29
CA LEU A 108 -1.82 -1.06 5.22
C LEU A 108 -1.46 -2.12 6.28
N ALA A 109 -0.20 -2.14 6.68
CA ALA A 109 0.33 -2.95 7.77
C ALA A 109 -0.24 -2.48 9.11
N THR A 110 -0.49 -3.43 10.01
CA THR A 110 -0.77 -3.13 11.41
C THR A 110 0.48 -2.57 12.08
N GLN A 111 0.31 -1.53 12.91
CA GLN A 111 1.40 -1.01 13.72
C GLN A 111 1.66 -1.89 14.95
N ALA A 112 2.86 -1.78 15.52
CA ALA A 112 3.16 -2.31 16.84
C ALA A 112 2.15 -1.78 17.89
N ALA A 113 1.84 -2.61 18.88
CA ALA A 113 0.82 -2.33 19.88
C ALA A 113 1.04 -0.98 20.57
N LEU A 114 0.10 -0.05 20.40
CA LEU A 114 0.12 1.26 21.04
C LEU A 114 -0.47 1.18 22.45
N LYS A 115 0.19 1.81 23.43
CA LYS A 115 -0.23 1.83 24.83
C LYS A 115 -0.03 3.23 25.42
N VAL A 116 -1.00 3.70 26.22
CA VAL A 116 -0.76 4.83 27.13
C VAL A 116 0.20 4.35 28.23
N SER A 117 1.33 5.03 28.38
CA SER A 117 2.47 4.59 29.18
C SER A 117 2.69 5.43 30.45
N ASN A 118 1.69 6.23 30.85
CA ASN A 118 1.73 7.00 32.09
C ASN A 118 2.03 6.11 33.31
N SER A 119 3.14 6.40 34.01
CA SER A 119 3.48 5.78 35.29
C SER A 119 2.56 6.28 36.41
N VAL A 120 2.28 7.59 36.40
CA VAL A 120 1.35 8.24 37.33
C VAL A 120 -0.07 8.15 36.79
N LYS A 121 -0.92 7.37 37.47
CA LYS A 121 -2.35 7.20 37.11
C LYS A 121 -3.32 7.97 38.00
N LYS A 122 -2.82 8.64 39.03
CA LYS A 122 -3.61 9.43 39.97
C LYS A 122 -3.08 10.86 39.96
N GLY A 123 -3.96 11.85 39.98
CA GLY A 123 -3.56 13.24 40.03
C GLY A 123 -4.58 14.13 40.73
N THR A 124 -4.22 15.39 40.89
CA THR A 124 -5.07 16.39 41.55
C THR A 124 -5.93 17.12 40.53
N VAL A 125 -7.17 17.45 40.87
CA VAL A 125 -8.04 18.31 40.05
C VAL A 125 -7.36 19.66 39.79
N GLY A 126 -7.51 20.22 38.59
CA GLY A 126 -6.89 21.49 38.17
C GLY A 126 -5.41 21.38 37.74
N THR A 127 -4.68 20.34 38.14
CA THR A 127 -3.26 20.19 37.77
C THR A 127 -3.09 19.43 36.45
N PRO A 128 -2.44 19.98 35.42
CA PRO A 128 -2.20 19.26 34.17
C PRO A 128 -1.32 18.02 34.37
N LEU A 129 -1.73 16.88 33.82
CA LEU A 129 -0.93 15.64 33.75
C LEU A 129 -0.45 15.45 32.32
N ALA A 130 0.86 15.39 32.12
CA ALA A 130 1.44 15.06 30.83
C ALA A 130 1.12 13.60 30.46
N LEU A 131 0.58 13.38 29.28
CA LEU A 131 0.24 12.07 28.75
C LEU A 131 1.43 11.52 27.96
N THR A 132 1.73 10.24 28.17
CA THR A 132 2.77 9.53 27.42
C THR A 132 2.17 8.28 26.79
N ALA A 133 2.71 7.90 25.64
CA ALA A 133 2.37 6.65 24.99
C ALA A 133 3.63 6.01 24.39
N SER A 134 3.60 4.68 24.27
CA SER A 134 4.65 3.89 23.64
C SER A 134 4.06 2.89 22.65
N GLY A 135 4.92 2.41 21.74
CA GLY A 135 4.51 1.56 20.61
C GLY A 135 4.19 2.38 19.35
N GLY A 136 3.46 1.75 18.42
CA GLY A 136 3.34 2.25 17.06
C GLY A 136 4.60 1.95 16.22
N SER A 137 4.44 1.85 14.91
CA SER A 137 5.55 1.57 13.97
C SER A 137 5.78 2.70 12.97
N GLY A 138 4.72 3.41 12.56
CA GLY A 138 4.85 4.51 11.62
C GLY A 138 5.33 5.80 12.28
N SER A 139 5.58 6.82 11.46
CA SER A 139 5.90 8.19 11.88
C SER A 139 4.68 9.10 12.05
N GLY A 140 3.45 8.57 11.90
CA GLY A 140 2.21 9.37 11.96
C GLY A 140 2.03 10.12 13.28
N LEU A 141 1.22 11.18 13.30
CA LEU A 141 1.04 11.99 14.50
C LEU A 141 0.50 11.15 15.68
N LEU A 142 1.04 11.40 16.88
CA LEU A 142 0.51 10.86 18.14
C LEU A 142 -0.44 11.87 18.77
N SER A 143 -1.69 11.48 18.99
CA SER A 143 -2.71 12.28 19.65
C SER A 143 -3.39 11.50 20.78
N PHE A 144 -4.07 12.23 21.67
CA PHE A 144 -4.81 11.64 22.78
C PHE A 144 -6.25 12.12 22.77
N SER A 145 -7.15 11.23 23.17
CA SER A 145 -8.57 11.53 23.40
C SER A 145 -8.94 11.13 24.81
N VAL A 146 -9.83 11.89 25.44
CA VAL A 146 -10.34 11.60 26.78
C VAL A 146 -11.86 11.54 26.77
N THR A 147 -12.41 10.62 27.55
CA THR A 147 -13.81 10.64 27.98
C THR A 147 -13.87 10.70 29.51
N GLY A 148 -14.91 11.32 30.03
CA GLY A 148 -15.10 11.51 31.47
C GLY A 148 -15.57 12.92 31.81
N SER A 149 -16.42 13.03 32.82
CA SER A 149 -17.06 14.28 33.24
C SER A 149 -16.02 15.30 33.72
N GLY A 150 -15.92 16.45 33.06
CA GLY A 150 -14.97 17.50 33.43
C GLY A 150 -13.52 17.20 33.05
N CYS A 151 -13.25 16.19 32.23
CA CYS A 151 -11.92 15.90 31.69
C CYS A 151 -11.71 16.57 30.33
N ALA A 152 -10.57 17.22 30.13
CA ALA A 152 -10.18 17.83 28.87
C ALA A 152 -8.70 17.54 28.56
N ILE A 153 -8.38 17.40 27.28
CA ILE A 153 -7.00 17.32 26.81
C ILE A 153 -6.69 18.55 25.99
N ASN A 154 -5.58 19.20 26.31
CA ASN A 154 -4.97 20.21 25.45
C ASN A 154 -3.58 19.69 25.02
N VAL A 155 -3.41 19.48 23.71
CA VAL A 155 -2.23 18.83 23.09
C VAL A 155 -1.97 17.44 23.69
N GLN A 156 -1.14 17.35 24.73
CA GLN A 156 -0.78 16.11 25.42
C GLN A 156 -0.91 16.25 26.94
N ARG A 157 -1.68 17.24 27.41
CA ARG A 157 -1.92 17.46 28.83
C ARG A 157 -3.39 17.22 29.16
N LEU A 158 -3.63 16.24 30.02
CA LEU A 158 -4.93 15.98 30.61
C LEU A 158 -5.14 16.92 31.79
N THR A 159 -6.26 17.63 31.81
CA THR A 159 -6.75 18.42 32.95
C THR A 159 -8.15 17.94 33.32
N ALA A 160 -8.46 17.90 34.61
CA ALA A 160 -9.81 17.65 35.09
C ALA A 160 -10.29 18.81 35.96
N THR A 161 -11.53 19.23 35.78
CA THR A 161 -12.20 20.29 36.56
C THR A 161 -13.00 19.75 37.74
N LYS A 162 -13.22 18.43 37.79
CA LYS A 162 -13.94 17.74 38.87
C LYS A 162 -13.20 16.45 39.25
N ALA A 163 -13.42 15.98 40.47
CA ALA A 163 -12.96 14.65 40.86
C ALA A 163 -13.71 13.58 40.04
N GLY A 164 -13.01 12.50 39.69
CA GLY A 164 -13.58 11.43 38.88
C GLY A 164 -12.54 10.71 38.02
N ASN A 165 -13.05 9.84 37.16
CA ASN A 165 -12.26 9.00 36.27
C ASN A 165 -12.22 9.62 34.87
N CYS A 166 -11.00 9.88 34.38
CA CYS A 166 -10.76 10.26 32.99
C CYS A 166 -10.23 9.04 32.23
N SER A 167 -10.97 8.57 31.23
CA SER A 167 -10.56 7.45 30.39
C SER A 167 -9.83 7.97 29.15
N VAL A 168 -8.54 7.67 29.03
CA VAL A 168 -7.67 8.18 27.97
C VAL A 168 -7.31 7.09 26.98
N LYS A 169 -7.37 7.41 25.69
CA LYS A 169 -6.80 6.61 24.60
C LYS A 169 -5.73 7.40 23.86
N ALA A 170 -4.70 6.73 23.40
CA ALA A 170 -3.73 7.26 22.45
C ALA A 170 -4.10 6.80 21.03
N THR A 171 -3.90 7.67 20.05
CA THR A 171 -4.03 7.36 18.63
C THR A 171 -2.73 7.71 17.92
N LYS A 172 -2.17 6.74 17.19
CA LYS A 172 -1.06 6.95 16.26
C LYS A 172 -1.62 6.92 14.85
N ALA A 173 -1.62 8.06 14.17
CA ALA A 173 -2.15 8.19 12.81
C ALA A 173 -1.45 7.23 11.84
N SER A 174 -2.13 6.90 10.73
CA SER A 174 -1.51 6.17 9.64
C SER A 174 -0.31 6.93 9.06
N SER A 175 0.68 6.21 8.56
CA SER A 175 1.86 6.80 7.90
C SER A 175 2.53 5.77 6.99
N GLY A 176 2.80 6.16 5.74
CA GLY A 176 3.38 5.29 4.72
C GLY A 176 2.57 4.00 4.58
N ILE A 177 3.21 2.86 4.88
CA ILE A 177 2.60 1.54 4.80
C ILE A 177 1.77 1.17 6.04
N TYR A 178 1.79 1.95 7.11
CA TYR A 178 1.16 1.59 8.39
C TYR A 178 -0.22 2.22 8.58
N ALA A 179 -1.17 1.41 9.04
CA ALA A 179 -2.53 1.82 9.39
C ALA A 179 -2.57 2.62 10.70
N VAL A 180 -3.70 3.29 10.95
CA VAL A 180 -3.97 3.92 12.26
C VAL A 180 -3.93 2.86 13.38
N ALA A 181 -3.36 3.20 14.52
CA ALA A 181 -3.45 2.38 15.73
C ALA A 181 -4.04 3.19 16.88
N VAL A 182 -4.91 2.55 17.65
CA VAL A 182 -5.55 3.12 18.83
C VAL A 182 -5.25 2.21 20.00
N SER A 183 -4.80 2.79 21.11
CA SER A 183 -4.53 2.02 22.33
C SER A 183 -5.82 1.58 23.00
N PRO A 184 -5.78 0.52 23.84
CA PRO A 184 -6.79 0.34 24.87
C PRO A 184 -6.93 1.59 25.74
N ALA A 185 -8.12 1.78 26.30
CA ALA A 185 -8.36 2.90 27.21
C ALA A 185 -7.67 2.67 28.56
N VAL A 186 -7.03 3.71 29.10
CA VAL A 186 -6.45 3.71 30.44
C VAL A 186 -7.18 4.73 31.29
N VAL A 187 -7.69 4.28 32.44
CA VAL A 187 -8.37 5.15 33.40
C VAL A 187 -7.36 5.85 34.29
N LEU A 188 -7.43 7.18 34.33
CA LEU A 188 -6.66 8.06 35.19
C LEU A 188 -7.61 8.70 36.21
N ILE A 189 -7.29 8.58 37.50
CA ILE A 189 -8.16 9.03 38.59
C ILE A 189 -7.73 10.43 39.04
N ARG A 190 -8.70 11.33 39.18
CA ARG A 190 -8.48 12.67 39.70
C ARG A 190 -9.19 12.87 41.02
N ARG A 191 -8.45 13.34 42.03
CA ARG A 191 -8.97 13.61 43.38
C ARG A 191 -8.99 15.10 43.66
N THR A 192 -9.98 15.54 44.43
CA THR A 192 -9.90 16.81 45.17
C THR A 192 -8.86 16.67 46.28
N TRP A 193 -8.22 17.78 46.65
CA TRP A 193 -7.34 17.80 47.81
C TRP A 193 -8.06 17.22 49.04
N THR A 194 -7.45 16.23 49.70
CA THR A 194 -7.72 15.96 51.11
C THR A 194 -6.81 16.88 51.90
N ARG A 195 -7.42 17.77 52.70
CA ARG A 195 -6.72 18.51 53.76
C ARG A 195 -6.09 17.52 54.74
#